data_AF-A0A069ITV5-F1
#
_entry.id   AF-A0A069ITV5-F1
#
_cell.length_a   1.000
_cell.length_b   1.000
_cell.length_c   1.000
_cell.angle_alpha   90.00
_cell.angle_beta   90.00
_cell.angle_gamma   90.00
#
_symmetry.space_group_name_H-M   'P 1'
#
loop_
_entity.id
_entity.type
_entity.pdbx_description
1 polymer ?
#
loop_
_entity_poly.entity_id
_entity_poly.type
_entity_poly.pdbx_seq_one_letter_code
_entity_poly.pdbx_strand_id
1 'polypeptide(L)'
;MIASPPRIGGLDVQSWGDPQDPVVLLIGAPQGLSPDWRRWVRALVEAGRHVLLADALEAGDEAAGLRRLLTDISSRPAILCSAQTLAAAVPALVVTGPALASCLIVAGEAPVEATAPLDGLPILTLDPDAPADPGETADAVILAFLERQAPREALYYQAGSDPRTLRDALGCFATGVTVVTTQDEAGQPVGLTANSFSSVSLDPPLILFCLARSSSNLERFQRAAHFAINVLHIGQQPMSGAFARSSAERFDGVAWETWDTGAPILSGSLASFECATHQVVEAGDHLVFIGRVTRARFEPRRDPLLYFRGRYRRLHFA
;
A
#
# COMPACT_ATOMS: atom_id res chain seq x y z
N MET A 1 -5.51 -12.67 22.31
CA MET A 1 -5.04 -11.27 22.32
C MET A 1 -5.45 -10.65 21.01
N ILE A 2 -6.36 -9.68 21.03
CA ILE A 2 -6.93 -9.07 19.82
C ILE A 2 -5.85 -8.15 19.26
N ALA A 3 -5.26 -8.53 18.13
CA ALA A 3 -4.43 -7.60 17.36
C ALA A 3 -5.29 -6.39 17.01
N SER A 4 -4.80 -5.18 17.29
CA SER A 4 -5.48 -3.95 16.86
C SER A 4 -5.77 -4.04 15.35
N PRO A 5 -6.95 -3.59 14.89
CA PRO A 5 -7.29 -3.64 13.47
C PRO A 5 -6.21 -2.93 12.65
N PRO A 6 -5.81 -3.46 11.47
CA PRO A 6 -4.87 -2.78 10.60
C PRO A 6 -5.41 -1.39 10.22
N ARG A 7 -4.59 -0.35 10.42
CA ARG A 7 -4.91 0.99 9.89
C ARG A 7 -4.45 1.11 8.44
N ILE A 8 -5.40 1.26 7.51
CA ILE A 8 -5.17 1.43 6.07
C ILE A 8 -5.84 2.74 5.64
N GLY A 9 -5.15 3.62 4.91
CA GLY A 9 -5.72 4.92 4.53
C GLY A 9 -6.02 5.86 5.71
N GLY A 10 -5.51 5.57 6.91
CA GLY A 10 -5.83 6.28 8.15
C GLY A 10 -7.07 5.78 8.89
N LEU A 11 -7.81 4.81 8.35
CA LEU A 11 -9.02 4.24 8.94
C LEU A 11 -8.71 2.93 9.67
N ASP A 12 -9.46 2.65 10.75
CA ASP A 12 -9.45 1.33 11.38
C ASP A 12 -10.24 0.37 10.51
N VAL A 13 -9.58 -0.68 10.00
CA VAL A 13 -10.19 -1.64 9.08
C VAL A 13 -10.20 -3.01 9.73
N GLN A 14 -11.36 -3.66 9.79
CA GLN A 14 -11.43 -5.06 10.21
C GLN A 14 -10.96 -5.96 9.06
N SER A 15 -10.26 -7.05 9.36
CA SER A 15 -9.59 -7.89 8.37
C SER A 15 -9.78 -9.38 8.66
N TRP A 16 -10.13 -10.15 7.63
CA TRP A 16 -10.28 -11.63 7.69
C TRP A 16 -9.67 -12.30 6.46
N GLY A 17 -9.15 -13.52 6.61
CA GLY A 17 -8.51 -14.28 5.53
C GLY A 17 -7.00 -14.04 5.42
N ASP A 18 -6.35 -14.66 4.44
CA ASP A 18 -4.91 -14.52 4.22
C ASP A 18 -4.61 -13.14 3.59
N PRO A 19 -3.76 -12.30 4.20
CA PRO A 19 -3.29 -11.06 3.58
C PRO A 19 -2.48 -11.27 2.31
N GLN A 20 -2.34 -12.47 1.75
CA GLN A 20 -1.77 -12.75 0.43
C GLN A 20 -2.84 -12.92 -0.66
N ASP A 21 -4.09 -13.11 -0.27
CA ASP A 21 -5.19 -13.32 -1.20
C ASP A 21 -5.68 -12.02 -1.86
N PRO A 22 -6.45 -12.13 -2.96
CA PRO A 22 -7.13 -10.99 -3.58
C PRO A 22 -8.11 -10.32 -2.61
N VAL A 23 -8.10 -8.99 -2.60
CA VAL A 23 -8.86 -8.20 -1.63
C VAL A 23 -10.33 -8.02 -2.06
N VAL A 24 -11.24 -8.24 -1.11
CA VAL A 24 -12.64 -7.80 -1.19
C VAL A 24 -12.87 -6.77 -0.08
N LEU A 25 -13.18 -5.54 -0.47
CA LEU A 25 -13.40 -4.42 0.44
C LEU A 25 -14.90 -4.19 0.64
N LEU A 26 -15.38 -4.43 1.85
CA LEU A 26 -16.70 -4.04 2.31
C LEU A 26 -16.64 -2.60 2.81
N ILE A 27 -17.53 -1.76 2.32
CA ILE A 27 -17.62 -0.34 2.73
C ILE A 27 -18.98 -0.03 3.34
N GLY A 28 -18.97 0.78 4.39
CA GLY A 28 -20.15 1.18 5.14
C GLY A 28 -20.59 0.14 6.18
N ALA A 29 -21.71 0.42 6.84
CA ALA A 29 -22.27 -0.46 7.86
C ALA A 29 -22.70 -1.80 7.24
N PRO A 30 -22.08 -2.94 7.60
CA PRO A 30 -22.31 -4.21 6.92
C PRO A 30 -23.72 -4.77 7.16
N GLN A 31 -24.45 -4.28 8.18
CA GLN A 31 -25.87 -4.56 8.37
C GLN A 31 -26.73 -4.03 7.21
N GLY A 32 -26.26 -3.00 6.51
CA GLY A 32 -26.88 -2.50 5.28
C GLY A 32 -26.64 -3.40 4.06
N LEU A 33 -25.67 -4.33 4.11
CA LEU A 33 -25.44 -5.31 3.04
C LEU A 33 -26.43 -6.48 3.14
N SER A 34 -26.53 -7.06 4.34
CA SER A 34 -27.41 -8.18 4.66
C SER A 34 -27.40 -8.39 6.17
N PRO A 35 -28.52 -8.83 6.79
CA PRO A 35 -28.51 -9.34 8.16
C PRO A 35 -27.48 -10.45 8.38
N ASP A 36 -27.19 -11.23 7.32
CA ASP A 36 -26.28 -12.37 7.32
C ASP A 36 -24.89 -12.05 6.75
N TRP A 37 -24.47 -10.78 6.67
CA TRP A 37 -23.17 -10.38 6.08
C TRP A 37 -21.95 -11.19 6.59
N ARG A 38 -21.97 -11.65 7.85
CA ARG A 38 -20.91 -12.49 8.41
C ARG A 38 -20.78 -13.84 7.70
N ARG A 39 -21.89 -14.38 7.18
CA ARG A 39 -21.89 -15.57 6.34
C ARG A 39 -21.14 -15.29 5.04
N TRP A 40 -21.36 -14.14 4.41
CA TRP A 40 -20.65 -13.77 3.18
C TRP A 40 -19.15 -13.62 3.44
N VAL A 41 -18.75 -12.98 4.55
CA VAL A 41 -17.33 -12.88 4.93
C VAL A 41 -16.70 -14.26 5.08
N ARG A 42 -17.38 -15.21 5.74
CA ARG A 42 -16.88 -16.59 5.86
C ARG A 42 -16.72 -17.25 4.49
N ALA A 43 -17.74 -17.20 3.64
CA ALA A 43 -17.70 -17.80 2.31
C ALA A 43 -16.58 -17.22 1.44
N LEU A 44 -16.38 -15.90 1.48
CA LEU A 44 -15.29 -15.23 0.77
C LEU A 44 -13.91 -15.65 1.28
N VAL A 45 -13.72 -15.74 2.59
CA VAL A 45 -12.46 -16.17 3.20
C VAL A 45 -12.17 -17.64 2.86
N GLU A 46 -13.18 -18.52 2.94
CA GLU A 46 -13.06 -19.94 2.56
C GLU A 46 -12.72 -20.10 1.08
N ALA A 47 -13.17 -19.19 0.22
CA ALA A 47 -12.83 -19.12 -1.20
C ALA A 47 -11.48 -18.42 -1.49
N GLY A 48 -10.63 -18.18 -0.47
CA GLY A 48 -9.31 -17.58 -0.64
C GLY A 48 -9.36 -16.10 -1.01
N ARG A 49 -10.19 -15.32 -0.29
CA ARG A 49 -10.23 -13.86 -0.39
C ARG A 49 -9.78 -13.21 0.92
N HIS A 50 -9.05 -12.11 0.79
CA HIS A 50 -8.73 -11.23 1.90
C HIS A 50 -9.86 -10.21 2.06
N VAL A 51 -10.68 -10.36 3.09
CA VAL A 51 -11.83 -9.49 3.31
C VAL A 51 -11.44 -8.35 4.25
N LEU A 52 -11.64 -7.12 3.80
CA LEU A 52 -11.46 -5.89 4.57
C LEU A 52 -12.82 -5.21 4.78
N LEU A 53 -13.08 -4.70 5.97
CA LEU A 53 -14.28 -3.90 6.27
C LEU A 53 -13.88 -2.52 6.78
N ALA A 54 -14.29 -1.49 6.04
CA ALA A 54 -14.23 -0.08 6.44
C ALA A 54 -15.66 0.40 6.74
N ASP A 55 -16.05 0.36 8.02
CA ASP A 55 -17.42 0.63 8.48
C ASP A 55 -17.77 2.12 8.53
N ALA A 56 -16.79 2.99 8.80
CA ALA A 56 -16.95 4.44 8.83
C ALA A 56 -15.98 5.12 7.86
N LEU A 57 -16.54 5.82 6.88
CA LEU A 57 -15.85 6.87 6.13
C LEU A 57 -16.19 8.20 6.82
N GLU A 58 -15.21 9.10 7.01
CA GLU A 58 -15.44 10.37 7.71
C GLU A 58 -16.55 11.18 7.01
N ALA A 59 -17.60 11.54 7.75
CA ALA A 59 -18.76 12.25 7.21
C ALA A 59 -18.36 13.58 6.57
N GLY A 60 -18.67 13.78 5.29
CA GLY A 60 -18.31 14.98 4.53
C GLY A 60 -16.97 14.90 3.80
N ASP A 61 -16.19 13.82 3.98
CA ASP A 61 -14.99 13.51 3.18
C ASP A 61 -14.96 12.03 2.75
N GLU A 62 -16.13 11.37 2.63
CA GLU A 62 -16.19 9.91 2.42
C GLU A 62 -15.44 9.47 1.16
N ALA A 63 -15.59 10.25 0.08
CA ALA A 63 -14.96 9.95 -1.20
C ALA A 63 -13.43 10.05 -1.14
N ALA A 64 -12.87 11.07 -0.47
CA ALA A 64 -11.42 11.18 -0.35
C ALA A 64 -10.86 10.14 0.63
N GLY A 65 -11.56 9.85 1.73
CA GLY A 65 -11.22 8.77 2.65
C GLY A 65 -11.15 7.42 1.93
N LEU A 66 -12.18 7.09 1.15
CA LEU A 66 -12.20 5.86 0.34
C LEU A 66 -11.09 5.85 -0.71
N ARG A 67 -10.82 6.99 -1.37
CA ARG A 67 -9.74 7.10 -2.35
C ARG A 67 -8.34 6.87 -1.73
N ARG A 68 -8.09 7.40 -0.53
CA ARG A 68 -6.86 7.13 0.24
C ARG A 68 -6.75 5.65 0.57
N LEU A 69 -7.83 5.05 1.06
CA LEU A 69 -7.90 3.63 1.36
C LEU A 69 -7.59 2.76 0.14
N LEU A 70 -8.25 3.01 -1.00
CA LEU A 70 -8.02 2.25 -2.24
C LEU A 70 -6.60 2.42 -2.80
N THR A 71 -6.00 3.59 -2.59
CA THR A 71 -4.62 3.87 -3.01
C THR A 71 -3.61 3.08 -2.18
N ASP A 72 -3.88 2.93 -0.88
CA ASP A 72 -3.04 2.19 0.09
C ASP A 72 -3.18 0.67 -0.04
N ILE A 73 -4.30 0.17 -0.57
CA ILE A 73 -4.47 -1.25 -0.84
C ILE A 73 -3.51 -1.66 -1.96
N SER A 74 -2.79 -2.76 -1.75
CA SER A 74 -1.71 -3.27 -2.59
C SER A 74 -2.16 -3.86 -3.93
N SER A 75 -3.46 -4.12 -4.11
CA SER A 75 -4.10 -4.54 -5.35
C SER A 75 -5.34 -3.69 -5.64
N ARG A 76 -5.95 -3.84 -6.82
CA ARG A 76 -7.31 -3.34 -7.05
C ARG A 76 -8.29 -4.28 -6.32
N PRO A 77 -8.99 -3.84 -5.26
CA PRO A 77 -9.97 -4.68 -4.60
C PRO A 77 -11.26 -4.78 -5.42
N ALA A 78 -12.00 -5.86 -5.21
CA ALA A 78 -13.43 -5.86 -5.48
C ALA A 78 -14.13 -5.09 -4.36
N ILE A 79 -15.05 -4.19 -4.68
CA ILE A 79 -15.79 -3.41 -3.68
C ILE A 79 -17.17 -4.01 -3.50
N LEU A 80 -17.60 -4.18 -2.25
CA LEU A 80 -18.94 -4.61 -1.87
C LEU A 80 -19.58 -3.54 -0.99
N CYS A 81 -20.69 -2.96 -1.43
CA CYS A 81 -21.39 -1.89 -0.72
C CYS A 81 -22.91 -2.09 -0.77
N SER A 82 -23.66 -1.42 0.11
CA SER A 82 -25.12 -1.36 -0.02
C SER A 82 -25.52 -0.29 -1.02
N ALA A 83 -26.76 -0.31 -1.48
CA ALA A 83 -27.33 0.76 -2.31
C ALA A 83 -27.25 2.13 -1.61
N GLN A 84 -27.38 2.20 -0.29
CA GLN A 84 -27.26 3.45 0.46
C GLN A 84 -25.82 3.98 0.48
N THR A 85 -24.83 3.08 0.60
CA THR A 85 -23.40 3.46 0.62
C THR A 85 -22.86 3.77 -0.78
N LEU A 86 -23.53 3.29 -1.84
CA LEU A 86 -23.11 3.48 -3.22
C LEU A 86 -22.89 4.96 -3.57
N ALA A 87 -23.80 5.85 -3.18
CA ALA A 87 -23.72 7.27 -3.50
C ALA A 87 -22.45 7.94 -2.95
N ALA A 88 -21.97 7.52 -1.78
CA ALA A 88 -20.72 8.00 -1.18
C ALA A 88 -19.47 7.38 -1.84
N ALA A 89 -19.60 6.17 -2.40
CA ALA A 89 -18.49 5.44 -3.01
C ALA A 89 -18.19 5.92 -4.44
N VAL A 90 -19.23 6.21 -5.24
CA VAL A 90 -19.11 6.57 -6.65
C VAL A 90 -18.10 7.69 -6.90
N PRO A 91 -18.11 8.83 -6.19
CA PRO A 91 -17.12 9.89 -6.42
C PRO A 91 -15.68 9.48 -6.12
N ALA A 92 -15.43 8.45 -5.30
CA ALA A 92 -14.10 7.91 -5.08
C ALA A 92 -13.60 7.04 -6.25
N LEU A 93 -14.54 6.42 -6.98
CA LEU A 93 -14.29 5.50 -8.09
C LEU A 93 -14.25 6.21 -9.45
N VAL A 94 -15.01 7.30 -9.58
CA VAL A 94 -14.97 8.22 -10.71
C VAL A 94 -13.71 9.07 -10.58
N VAL A 95 -12.60 8.54 -11.13
CA VAL A 95 -11.32 9.23 -11.16
C VAL A 95 -10.89 9.40 -12.62
N THR A 96 -10.40 10.57 -12.98
CA THR A 96 -9.57 10.75 -14.17
C THR A 96 -8.24 10.00 -13.96
N GLY A 97 -8.20 8.71 -14.30
CA GLY A 97 -7.03 7.85 -14.05
C GLY A 97 -7.37 6.35 -13.98
N PRO A 98 -6.50 5.51 -13.39
CA PRO A 98 -6.73 4.08 -13.20
C PRO A 98 -8.02 3.76 -12.46
N ALA A 99 -8.69 2.67 -12.88
CA ALA A 99 -9.68 2.03 -12.02
C ALA A 99 -9.02 1.61 -10.69
N LEU A 100 -9.45 2.24 -9.60
CA LEU A 100 -8.98 1.95 -8.24
C LEU A 100 -9.58 0.65 -7.68
N ALA A 101 -10.59 0.11 -8.35
CA ALA A 101 -11.27 -1.15 -8.04
C ALA A 101 -11.24 -2.09 -9.25
N SER A 102 -11.34 -3.40 -9.02
CA SER A 102 -11.45 -4.40 -10.09
C SER A 102 -12.89 -4.59 -10.56
N CYS A 103 -13.85 -4.45 -9.64
CA CYS A 103 -15.28 -4.53 -9.88
C CYS A 103 -16.04 -3.96 -8.68
N LEU A 104 -17.33 -3.71 -8.87
CA LEU A 104 -18.26 -3.22 -7.85
C LEU A 104 -19.42 -4.20 -7.68
N ILE A 105 -19.79 -4.47 -6.44
CA ILE A 105 -20.92 -5.30 -6.07
C ILE A 105 -21.82 -4.47 -5.16
N VAL A 106 -23.10 -4.33 -5.53
CA VAL A 106 -24.08 -3.55 -4.80
C VAL A 106 -25.17 -4.48 -4.26
N ALA A 107 -25.33 -4.50 -2.94
CA ALA A 107 -26.44 -5.16 -2.28
C ALA A 107 -27.66 -4.22 -2.22
N GLY A 108 -28.77 -4.63 -2.83
CA GLY A 108 -30.00 -3.86 -3.04
C GLY A 108 -30.06 -3.16 -4.40
N GLU A 109 -31.22 -2.62 -4.76
CA GLU A 109 -31.41 -1.90 -6.02
C GLU A 109 -30.53 -0.64 -6.10
N ALA A 110 -29.57 -0.64 -7.03
CA ALA A 110 -28.70 0.48 -7.30
C ALA A 110 -29.38 1.49 -8.24
N PRO A 111 -29.48 2.79 -7.89
CA PRO A 111 -30.01 3.78 -8.82
C PRO A 111 -29.10 3.92 -10.05
N VAL A 112 -29.68 3.84 -11.25
CA VAL A 112 -28.97 3.90 -12.55
C VAL A 112 -28.10 5.16 -12.67
N GLU A 113 -28.57 6.29 -12.14
CA GLU A 113 -27.81 7.56 -12.13
C GLU A 113 -26.49 7.47 -11.36
N ALA A 114 -26.42 6.63 -10.30
CA ALA A 114 -25.22 6.46 -9.50
C ALA A 114 -24.20 5.52 -10.17
N THR A 115 -24.64 4.58 -11.00
CA THR A 115 -23.76 3.62 -11.68
C THR A 115 -23.28 4.10 -13.05
N ALA A 116 -24.02 5.00 -13.69
CA ALA A 116 -23.69 5.60 -14.98
C ALA A 116 -22.26 6.18 -15.10
N PRO A 117 -21.67 6.87 -14.10
CA PRO A 117 -20.34 7.46 -14.25
C PRO A 117 -19.18 6.45 -14.10
N LEU A 118 -19.47 5.16 -13.86
CA LEU A 118 -18.47 4.11 -13.63
C LEU A 118 -18.12 3.30 -14.90
N ASP A 119 -18.29 3.91 -16.08
CA ASP A 119 -18.12 3.26 -17.39
C ASP A 119 -16.88 2.35 -17.46
N GLY A 120 -17.11 1.07 -17.77
CA GLY A 120 -16.06 0.04 -17.92
C GLY A 120 -15.69 -0.72 -16.63
N LEU A 121 -16.14 -0.29 -15.45
CA LEU A 121 -16.03 -1.08 -14.22
C LEU A 121 -17.11 -2.18 -14.22
N PRO A 122 -16.78 -3.47 -14.08
CA PRO A 122 -17.79 -4.52 -13.96
C PRO A 122 -18.63 -4.31 -12.69
N ILE A 123 -19.96 -4.29 -12.83
CA ILE A 123 -20.91 -4.10 -11.73
C ILE A 123 -21.84 -5.32 -11.59
N LEU A 124 -22.01 -5.81 -10.37
CA LEU A 124 -23.05 -6.75 -9.99
C LEU A 124 -24.02 -6.07 -9.03
N THR A 125 -25.31 -6.10 -9.33
CA THR A 125 -26.37 -5.76 -8.37
C THR A 125 -27.02 -7.04 -7.90
N LEU A 126 -27.12 -7.24 -6.59
CA LEU A 126 -27.81 -8.39 -6.01
C LEU A 126 -28.88 -7.93 -5.03
N ASP A 127 -30.00 -8.63 -4.99
CA ASP A 127 -30.92 -8.55 -3.87
C ASP A 127 -30.40 -9.51 -2.78
N PRO A 128 -30.02 -9.02 -1.59
CA PRO A 128 -29.52 -9.88 -0.52
C PRO A 128 -30.59 -10.83 0.03
N ASP A 129 -31.88 -10.51 -0.16
CA ASP A 129 -33.01 -11.20 0.42
C ASP A 129 -33.79 -12.06 -0.61
N ALA A 130 -33.57 -11.83 -1.91
CA ALA A 130 -34.16 -12.66 -2.97
C ALA A 130 -33.12 -13.65 -3.56
N PRO A 131 -33.34 -14.97 -3.49
CA PRO A 131 -32.51 -15.90 -4.23
C PRO A 131 -32.68 -15.68 -5.74
N ALA A 132 -31.58 -15.59 -6.48
CA ALA A 132 -31.58 -15.39 -7.93
C ALA A 132 -32.24 -16.57 -8.68
N ASP A 133 -32.16 -17.78 -8.09
CA ASP A 133 -32.81 -19.02 -8.52
C ASP A 133 -32.99 -19.98 -7.32
N PRO A 134 -33.88 -21.00 -7.39
CA PRO A 134 -34.01 -22.01 -6.33
C PRO A 134 -32.70 -22.77 -6.11
N GLY A 135 -31.99 -22.45 -5.02
CA GLY A 135 -30.73 -23.08 -4.61
C GLY A 135 -29.47 -22.24 -4.84
N GLU A 136 -29.58 -21.07 -5.47
CA GLU A 136 -28.44 -20.16 -5.65
C GLU A 136 -28.45 -19.09 -4.55
N THR A 137 -27.45 -19.13 -3.66
CA THR A 137 -27.34 -18.22 -2.53
C THR A 137 -26.52 -16.99 -2.90
N ALA A 138 -26.79 -15.83 -2.29
CA ALA A 138 -26.13 -14.56 -2.62
C ALA A 138 -24.58 -14.63 -2.56
N ASP A 139 -24.02 -15.37 -1.59
CA ASP A 139 -22.60 -15.66 -1.49
C ASP A 139 -22.06 -16.44 -2.70
N ALA A 140 -22.81 -17.41 -3.23
CA ALA A 140 -22.42 -18.15 -4.44
C ALA A 140 -22.41 -17.26 -5.68
N VAL A 141 -23.41 -16.38 -5.84
CA VAL A 141 -23.49 -15.41 -6.94
C VAL A 141 -22.31 -14.43 -6.91
N ILE A 142 -21.97 -13.92 -5.72
CA ILE A 142 -20.81 -13.06 -5.50
C ILE A 142 -19.53 -13.78 -5.93
N LEU A 143 -19.31 -15.01 -5.47
CA LEU A 143 -18.11 -15.78 -5.79
C LEU A 143 -17.99 -16.04 -7.30
N ALA A 144 -19.08 -16.48 -7.95
CA ALA A 144 -19.10 -16.71 -9.39
C ALA A 144 -18.85 -15.43 -10.20
N PHE A 145 -19.32 -14.27 -9.72
CA PHE A 145 -18.98 -12.98 -10.32
C PHE A 145 -17.49 -12.66 -10.17
N LEU A 146 -16.93 -12.77 -8.95
CA LEU A 146 -15.52 -12.50 -8.70
C LEU A 146 -14.59 -13.41 -9.51
N GLU A 147 -14.94 -14.69 -9.68
CA GLU A 147 -14.19 -15.64 -10.51
C GLU A 147 -14.22 -15.27 -12.00
N ARG A 148 -15.34 -14.74 -12.50
CA ARG A 148 -15.44 -14.24 -13.88
C ARG A 148 -14.60 -12.99 -14.11
N GLN A 149 -14.43 -12.15 -13.07
CA GLN A 149 -13.62 -10.93 -13.15
C GLN A 149 -12.13 -11.16 -12.87
N ALA A 150 -11.73 -12.34 -12.37
CA ALA A 150 -10.32 -12.65 -12.23
C ALA A 150 -9.65 -12.58 -13.61
N PRO A 151 -8.52 -11.85 -13.75
CA PRO A 151 -7.86 -11.72 -15.05
C PRO A 151 -7.45 -13.10 -15.55
N ARG A 152 -8.13 -13.55 -16.63
CA ARG A 152 -7.87 -14.84 -17.28
C ARG A 152 -6.64 -14.79 -18.19
N GLU A 153 -6.27 -13.58 -18.61
CA GLU A 153 -5.10 -13.29 -19.42
C GLU A 153 -4.01 -12.61 -18.58
N ALA A 154 -2.77 -12.65 -19.08
CA ALA A 154 -1.68 -11.91 -18.48
C ALA A 154 -2.01 -10.41 -18.44
N LEU A 155 -1.64 -9.73 -17.35
CA LEU A 155 -1.79 -8.28 -17.24
C LEU A 155 -0.68 -7.61 -18.07
N TYR A 156 -1.06 -6.70 -18.96
CA TYR A 156 -0.13 -5.97 -19.82
C TYR A 156 -0.11 -4.48 -19.47
N TYR A 157 1.09 -3.92 -19.42
CA TYR A 157 1.29 -2.47 -19.51
C TYR A 157 1.65 -2.11 -20.95
N GLN A 158 0.96 -1.11 -21.50
CA GLN A 158 1.32 -0.43 -22.74
C GLN A 158 1.37 1.08 -22.48
N ALA A 159 2.07 1.84 -23.33
CA ALA A 159 2.09 3.28 -23.20
C ALA A 159 0.64 3.84 -23.24
N GLY A 160 0.27 4.63 -22.24
CA GLY A 160 -1.10 5.12 -22.05
C GLY A 160 -1.98 4.24 -21.15
N SER A 161 -1.53 3.03 -20.77
CA SER A 161 -2.16 2.29 -19.68
C SER A 161 -2.12 3.08 -18.39
N ASP A 162 -3.07 2.79 -17.52
CA ASP A 162 -3.20 3.49 -16.27
C ASP A 162 -1.97 3.31 -15.33
N PRO A 163 -1.59 4.33 -14.54
CA PRO A 163 -0.49 4.26 -13.57
C PRO A 163 -0.53 3.07 -12.60
N ARG A 164 -1.71 2.53 -12.27
CA ARG A 164 -1.83 1.43 -11.32
C ARG A 164 -1.34 0.12 -11.94
N THR A 165 -1.63 -0.12 -13.21
CA THR A 165 -1.08 -1.26 -13.96
C THR A 165 0.44 -1.25 -13.94
N LEU A 166 1.07 -0.08 -14.16
CA LEU A 166 2.53 0.04 -14.09
C LEU A 166 3.05 -0.22 -12.68
N ARG A 167 2.41 0.33 -11.64
CA ARG A 167 2.78 0.09 -10.24
C ARG A 167 2.69 -1.39 -9.87
N ASP A 168 1.62 -2.07 -10.29
CA ASP A 168 1.42 -3.50 -10.02
C ASP A 168 2.51 -4.33 -10.73
N ALA A 169 2.87 -3.98 -11.97
CA ALA A 169 3.98 -4.60 -12.70
C ALA A 169 5.35 -4.37 -12.03
N LEU A 170 5.65 -3.14 -11.59
CA LEU A 170 6.88 -2.83 -10.85
C LEU A 170 6.95 -3.56 -9.52
N GLY A 171 5.80 -3.76 -8.85
CA GLY A 171 5.70 -4.52 -7.60
C GLY A 171 6.06 -6.01 -7.74
N CYS A 172 6.18 -6.54 -8.96
CA CYS A 172 6.68 -7.89 -9.22
C CYS A 172 8.20 -8.02 -9.01
N PHE A 173 8.93 -6.90 -8.89
CA PHE A 173 10.33 -6.93 -8.45
C PHE A 173 10.38 -6.87 -6.92
N ALA A 174 10.73 -7.98 -6.28
CA ALA A 174 10.90 -8.03 -4.83
C ALA A 174 12.12 -7.21 -4.38
N THR A 175 11.96 -6.40 -3.35
CA THR A 175 13.02 -5.55 -2.81
C THR A 175 13.20 -5.76 -1.31
N GLY A 176 14.38 -5.43 -0.81
CA GLY A 176 14.53 -5.11 0.61
C GLY A 176 13.78 -3.80 0.96
N VAL A 177 13.69 -3.51 2.24
CA VAL A 177 13.14 -2.25 2.75
C VAL A 177 14.25 -1.47 3.46
N THR A 178 14.35 -0.18 3.15
CA THR A 178 15.32 0.72 3.79
C THR A 178 14.63 1.89 4.47
N VAL A 179 15.27 2.46 5.48
CA VAL A 179 14.98 3.81 5.95
C VAL A 179 16.15 4.70 5.57
N VAL A 180 15.86 5.70 4.75
CA VAL A 180 16.81 6.75 4.39
C VAL A 180 16.72 7.84 5.42
N THR A 181 17.86 8.27 5.96
CA THR A 181 17.94 9.28 7.01
C THR A 181 18.91 10.40 6.67
N THR A 182 18.64 11.58 7.19
CA THR A 182 19.53 12.75 7.13
C THR A 182 19.27 13.63 8.35
N GLN A 183 19.98 14.75 8.47
CA GLN A 183 19.61 15.85 9.34
C GLN A 183 19.13 17.04 8.50
N ASP A 184 18.22 17.84 9.05
CA ASP A 184 17.92 19.16 8.50
C ASP A 184 18.95 20.20 8.95
N GLU A 185 18.78 21.44 8.51
CA GLU A 185 19.69 22.56 8.82
C GLU A 185 19.79 22.88 10.32
N ALA A 186 18.76 22.51 11.10
CA ALA A 186 18.75 22.66 12.56
C ALA A 186 19.34 21.44 13.29
N GLY A 187 19.89 20.47 12.54
CA GLY A 187 20.43 19.23 13.08
C GLY A 187 19.35 18.22 13.51
N GLN A 188 18.07 18.47 13.21
CA GLN A 188 16.99 17.55 13.58
C GLN A 188 17.00 16.33 12.66
N PRO A 189 16.77 15.12 13.20
CA PRO A 189 16.80 13.91 12.41
C PRO A 189 15.58 13.84 11.48
N VAL A 190 15.83 13.48 10.23
CA VAL A 190 14.84 13.32 9.18
C VAL A 190 14.97 11.91 8.63
N GLY A 191 13.85 11.25 8.34
CA GLY A 191 13.90 9.97 7.68
C GLY A 191 12.62 9.59 6.96
N LEU A 192 12.76 8.66 6.01
CA LEU A 192 11.64 8.06 5.29
C LEU A 192 11.94 6.62 4.89
N THR A 193 10.90 5.80 4.83
CA THR A 193 10.98 4.46 4.28
C THR A 193 11.08 4.54 2.76
N ALA A 194 12.05 3.82 2.18
CA ALA A 194 12.22 3.67 0.76
C ALA A 194 12.53 2.22 0.39
N ASN A 195 12.02 1.77 -0.75
CA ASN A 195 12.35 0.47 -1.32
C ASN A 195 12.89 0.59 -2.77
N SER A 196 13.23 1.81 -3.20
CA SER A 196 13.87 2.15 -4.48
C SER A 196 15.40 2.08 -4.42
N PHE A 197 15.96 1.59 -3.32
CA PHE A 197 17.41 1.47 -3.10
C PHE A 197 18.06 0.51 -4.10
N SER A 198 19.24 0.89 -4.61
CA SER A 198 20.08 0.01 -5.43
C SER A 198 21.57 0.34 -5.31
N SER A 199 22.43 -0.66 -5.50
CA SER A 199 23.87 -0.46 -5.69
C SER A 199 24.17 0.03 -7.11
N VAL A 200 25.11 0.96 -7.26
CA VAL A 200 25.44 1.58 -8.56
C VAL A 200 26.85 1.23 -9.01
N SER A 201 27.85 1.40 -8.15
CA SER A 201 29.26 1.19 -8.47
C SER A 201 30.03 0.70 -7.24
N LEU A 202 31.07 -0.10 -7.46
CA LEU A 202 32.00 -0.53 -6.41
C LEU A 202 33.22 0.39 -6.31
N ASP A 203 33.68 0.96 -7.43
CA ASP A 203 34.79 1.93 -7.46
C ASP A 203 34.49 3.07 -8.46
N PRO A 204 34.20 4.30 -8.00
CA PRO A 204 33.98 4.67 -6.60
C PRO A 204 32.73 3.97 -6.03
N PRO A 205 32.62 3.77 -4.70
CA PRO A 205 31.50 3.07 -4.09
C PRO A 205 30.24 3.95 -4.09
N LEU A 206 29.33 3.68 -5.02
CA LEU A 206 28.10 4.46 -5.23
C LEU A 206 26.86 3.60 -5.01
N ILE A 207 25.87 4.19 -4.33
CA ILE A 207 24.52 3.65 -4.14
C ILE A 207 23.49 4.73 -4.49
N LEU A 208 22.24 4.33 -4.72
CA LEU A 208 21.15 5.27 -4.99
C LEU A 208 19.86 4.94 -4.24
N PHE A 209 18.99 5.94 -4.15
CA PHE A 209 17.56 5.80 -3.85
C PHE A 209 16.77 6.87 -4.60
N CYS A 210 15.46 6.65 -4.76
CA CYS A 210 14.55 7.62 -5.39
C CYS A 210 13.61 8.23 -4.34
N LEU A 211 13.43 9.55 -4.38
CA LEU A 211 12.52 10.30 -3.52
C LEU A 211 11.48 11.04 -4.35
N ALA A 212 10.20 10.84 -4.02
CA ALA A 212 9.10 11.51 -4.71
C ALA A 212 9.18 13.03 -4.55
N ARG A 213 8.89 13.77 -5.62
CA ARG A 213 8.80 15.25 -5.59
C ARG A 213 7.70 15.75 -4.64
N SER A 214 6.69 14.93 -4.38
CA SER A 214 5.60 15.23 -3.43
C SER A 214 5.97 14.99 -1.97
N SER A 215 7.17 14.49 -1.67
CA SER A 215 7.58 14.22 -0.28
C SER A 215 7.78 15.51 0.50
N SER A 216 7.22 15.59 1.71
CA SER A 216 7.47 16.69 2.65
C SER A 216 8.93 16.78 3.10
N ASN A 217 9.72 15.73 2.90
CA ASN A 217 11.15 15.70 3.21
C ASN A 217 12.04 16.12 2.03
N LEU A 218 11.49 16.37 0.83
CA LEU A 218 12.28 16.61 -0.38
C LEU A 218 13.31 17.72 -0.20
N GLU A 219 12.88 18.91 0.26
CA GLU A 219 13.78 20.04 0.44
C GLU A 219 14.90 19.75 1.45
N ARG A 220 14.58 19.01 2.53
CA ARG A 220 15.55 18.64 3.57
C ARG A 220 16.64 17.73 3.00
N PHE A 221 16.26 16.77 2.16
CA PHE A 221 17.23 15.90 1.47
C PHE A 221 18.03 16.63 0.39
N GLN A 222 17.42 17.56 -0.35
CA GLN A 222 18.15 18.34 -1.35
C GLN A 222 19.21 19.26 -0.74
N ARG A 223 18.95 19.82 0.45
CA ARG A 223 19.90 20.68 1.18
C ARG A 223 20.95 19.88 1.96
N ALA A 224 20.72 18.59 2.20
CA ALA A 224 21.63 17.74 2.97
C ALA A 224 22.86 17.31 2.15
N ALA A 225 24.05 17.58 2.70
CA ALA A 225 25.32 17.13 2.13
C ALA A 225 25.57 15.62 2.34
N HIS A 226 24.91 15.02 3.32
CA HIS A 226 25.10 13.63 3.72
C HIS A 226 23.75 12.97 4.01
N PHE A 227 23.69 11.66 3.83
CA PHE A 227 22.55 10.84 4.22
C PHE A 227 23.02 9.45 4.61
N ALA A 228 22.16 8.68 5.25
CA ALA A 228 22.39 7.26 5.49
C ALA A 228 21.27 6.38 4.95
N ILE A 229 21.64 5.17 4.52
CA ILE A 229 20.72 4.11 4.12
C ILE A 229 20.75 3.01 5.16
N ASN A 230 19.63 2.76 5.82
CA ASN A 230 19.48 1.71 6.84
C ASN A 230 18.60 0.58 6.29
N VAL A 231 19.21 -0.53 5.90
CA VAL A 231 18.52 -1.73 5.41
C VAL A 231 17.91 -2.47 6.59
N LEU A 232 16.59 -2.66 6.57
CA LEU A 232 15.84 -3.21 7.69
C LEU A 232 15.85 -4.75 7.68
N HIS A 233 15.95 -5.33 8.86
CA HIS A 233 15.70 -6.77 9.05
C HIS A 233 14.21 -7.03 9.37
N ILE A 234 13.79 -8.30 9.31
CA ILE A 234 12.39 -8.73 9.48
C ILE A 234 11.71 -8.20 10.76
N GLY A 235 12.46 -8.04 11.86
CA GLY A 235 11.95 -7.55 13.15
C GLY A 235 11.70 -6.04 13.18
N GLN A 236 12.14 -5.30 12.17
CA GLN A 236 11.96 -3.85 12.04
C GLN A 236 10.77 -3.47 11.14
N GLN A 237 9.83 -4.40 10.87
CA GLN A 237 8.57 -4.06 10.18
C GLN A 237 7.83 -2.86 10.82
N PRO A 238 7.70 -2.73 12.16
CA PRO A 238 7.07 -1.55 12.76
C PRO A 238 7.78 -0.24 12.42
N MET A 239 9.12 -0.26 12.36
CA MET A 239 9.94 0.90 11.99
C MET A 239 9.67 1.33 10.55
N SER A 240 9.60 0.39 9.60
CA SER A 240 9.21 0.68 8.21
C SER A 240 7.85 1.41 8.14
N GLY A 241 6.87 0.98 8.93
CA GLY A 241 5.55 1.63 9.01
C GLY A 241 5.62 3.06 9.57
N ALA A 242 6.40 3.29 10.63
CA ALA A 242 6.57 4.62 11.23
C ALA A 242 7.26 5.60 10.25
N PHE A 243 8.31 5.15 9.57
CA PHE A 243 9.05 5.96 8.59
C PHE A 243 8.32 6.11 7.24
N ALA A 244 7.21 5.42 7.01
CA ALA A 244 6.36 5.65 5.83
C ALA A 244 5.31 6.76 6.01
N ARG A 245 4.84 7.03 7.24
CA ARG A 245 3.71 7.94 7.53
C ARG A 245 4.12 9.35 7.91
N SER A 246 3.65 10.41 7.24
CA SER A 246 3.93 11.82 7.61
C SER A 246 3.64 12.13 9.09
N SER A 247 4.68 12.06 9.94
CA SER A 247 4.64 12.37 11.37
C SER A 247 5.94 13.08 11.77
N ALA A 248 5.85 13.99 12.74
CA ALA A 248 6.98 14.69 13.33
C ALA A 248 7.77 13.82 14.33
N GLU A 249 7.13 12.78 14.89
CA GLU A 249 7.62 11.99 16.03
C GLU A 249 8.22 10.64 15.59
N ARG A 250 8.65 10.49 14.34
CA ARG A 250 9.06 9.19 13.76
C ARG A 250 10.29 8.57 14.43
N PHE A 251 11.13 9.39 15.07
CA PHE A 251 12.32 8.96 15.79
C PHE A 251 12.05 8.64 17.26
N ASP A 252 10.84 8.91 17.77
CA ASP A 252 10.49 8.64 19.16
C ASP A 252 10.47 7.13 19.41
N GLY A 253 11.21 6.69 20.42
CA GLY A 253 11.35 5.26 20.74
C GLY A 253 12.21 4.48 19.74
N VAL A 254 12.82 5.13 18.74
CA VAL A 254 13.78 4.50 17.82
C VAL A 254 15.19 4.73 18.35
N ALA A 255 15.94 3.65 18.59
CA ALA A 255 17.35 3.77 18.94
C ALA A 255 18.17 4.06 17.67
N TRP A 256 18.95 5.14 17.70
CA TRP A 256 19.86 5.53 16.63
C TRP A 256 21.12 6.17 17.20
N GLU A 257 22.17 6.20 16.40
CA GLU A 257 23.44 6.87 16.68
C GLU A 257 23.83 7.74 15.49
N THR A 258 24.95 8.43 15.58
CA THR A 258 25.57 9.11 14.44
C THR A 258 27.00 8.63 14.25
N TRP A 259 27.49 8.66 13.02
CA TRP A 259 28.90 8.47 12.71
C TRP A 259 29.52 9.81 12.34
N ASP A 260 30.29 9.87 11.25
CA ASP A 260 31.18 10.99 10.97
C ASP A 260 30.43 12.19 10.35
N THR A 261 29.25 11.95 9.76
CA THR A 261 28.48 12.97 9.02
C THR A 261 27.28 13.55 9.79
N GLY A 262 26.93 12.97 10.94
CA GLY A 262 25.72 13.31 11.69
C GLY A 262 24.43 12.66 11.16
N ALA A 263 24.45 12.04 9.98
CA ALA A 263 23.28 11.33 9.46
C ALA A 263 22.86 10.18 10.43
N PRO A 264 21.57 10.08 10.82
CA PRO A 264 21.14 9.07 11.80
C PRO A 264 21.34 7.63 11.30
N ILE A 265 22.05 6.82 12.08
CA ILE A 265 22.24 5.39 11.84
C ILE A 265 21.32 4.61 12.76
N LEU A 266 20.36 3.88 12.20
CA LEU A 266 19.35 3.17 12.98
C LEU A 266 19.93 1.89 13.56
N SER A 267 19.83 1.74 14.88
CA SER A 267 20.39 0.61 15.61
C SER A 267 19.74 -0.71 15.21
N GLY A 268 20.57 -1.75 15.06
CA GLY A 268 20.12 -3.11 14.74
C GLY A 268 19.72 -3.35 13.29
N SER A 269 19.85 -2.35 12.40
CA SER A 269 19.65 -2.51 10.95
C SER A 269 20.52 -3.63 10.38
N LEU A 270 20.00 -4.34 9.37
CA LEU A 270 20.72 -5.41 8.68
C LEU A 270 21.99 -4.89 8.01
N ALA A 271 21.92 -3.70 7.44
CA ALA A 271 23.08 -2.94 6.99
C ALA A 271 22.81 -1.43 7.14
N SER A 272 23.86 -0.66 7.37
CA SER A 272 23.82 0.80 7.39
C SER A 272 24.96 1.34 6.55
N PHE A 273 24.67 2.29 5.66
CA PHE A 273 25.64 2.97 4.81
C PHE A 273 25.56 4.46 5.09
N GLU A 274 26.67 5.08 5.49
CA GLU A 274 26.81 6.52 5.58
C GLU A 274 27.37 7.04 4.25
N CYS A 275 26.77 8.09 3.73
CA CYS A 275 27.03 8.58 2.38
C CYS A 275 27.20 10.09 2.34
N ALA A 276 28.14 10.55 1.51
CA ALA A 276 28.13 11.91 0.99
C ALA A 276 27.26 11.96 -0.27
N THR A 277 26.41 12.98 -0.40
CA THR A 277 25.60 13.20 -1.59
C THR A 277 26.53 13.45 -2.78
N HIS A 278 26.50 12.55 -3.77
CA HIS A 278 27.34 12.61 -4.95
C HIS A 278 26.66 13.35 -6.11
N GLN A 279 25.39 13.04 -6.35
CA GLN A 279 24.60 13.65 -7.42
C GLN A 279 23.11 13.54 -7.11
N VAL A 280 22.31 14.52 -7.55
CA VAL A 280 20.86 14.45 -7.57
C VAL A 280 20.38 14.64 -9.01
N VAL A 281 19.62 13.68 -9.53
CA VAL A 281 19.17 13.65 -10.93
C VAL A 281 17.65 13.74 -10.98
N GLU A 282 17.13 14.58 -11.88
CA GLU A 282 15.69 14.65 -12.13
C GLU A 282 15.21 13.43 -12.94
N ALA A 283 14.17 12.75 -12.47
CA ALA A 283 13.64 11.55 -13.10
C ALA A 283 12.10 11.49 -12.98
N GLY A 284 11.41 12.32 -13.77
CA GLY A 284 9.95 12.40 -13.76
C GLY A 284 9.41 12.96 -12.44
N ASP A 285 8.51 12.22 -11.80
CA ASP A 285 7.88 12.58 -10.51
C ASP A 285 8.77 12.27 -9.29
N HIS A 286 9.99 11.78 -9.51
CA HIS A 286 11.00 11.53 -8.48
C HIS A 286 12.32 12.26 -8.77
N LEU A 287 13.13 12.42 -7.73
CA LEU A 287 14.56 12.69 -7.84
C LEU A 287 15.34 11.43 -7.47
N VAL A 288 16.40 11.13 -8.22
CA VAL A 288 17.36 10.07 -7.91
C VAL A 288 18.52 10.67 -7.15
N PHE A 289 18.69 10.25 -5.91
CA PHE A 289 19.84 10.62 -5.08
C PHE A 289 20.90 9.54 -5.22
N ILE A 290 22.08 9.92 -5.67
CA ILE A 290 23.27 9.06 -5.74
C ILE A 290 24.20 9.48 -4.61
N GLY A 291 24.58 8.53 -3.76
CA GLY A 291 25.49 8.75 -2.63
C GLY A 291 26.78 7.98 -2.80
N ARG A 292 27.89 8.60 -2.43
CA ARG A 292 29.18 7.93 -2.28
C ARG A 292 29.29 7.39 -0.85
N VAL A 293 29.44 6.08 -0.72
CA VAL A 293 29.58 5.43 0.58
C VAL A 293 30.91 5.82 1.21
N THR A 294 30.87 6.40 2.41
CA THR A 294 32.06 6.77 3.20
C THR A 294 32.32 5.75 4.29
N ARG A 295 31.27 5.10 4.81
CA ARG A 295 31.36 4.10 5.88
C ARG A 295 30.17 3.14 5.83
N ALA A 296 30.36 1.90 6.26
CA ALA A 296 29.29 0.91 6.32
C ALA A 296 29.43 -0.06 7.50
N ARG A 297 28.30 -0.61 7.96
CA ARG A 297 28.18 -1.73 8.92
C ARG A 297 27.12 -2.69 8.42
N PHE A 298 27.31 -4.00 8.60
CA PHE A 298 26.32 -5.01 8.21
C PHE A 298 26.32 -6.22 9.17
N GLU A 299 25.17 -6.87 9.31
CA GLU A 299 24.93 -8.07 10.10
C GLU A 299 24.27 -9.14 9.21
N PRO A 300 25.03 -10.06 8.61
CA PRO A 300 24.50 -10.97 7.60
C PRO A 300 23.67 -12.13 8.16
N ARG A 301 23.55 -12.27 9.50
CA ARG A 301 22.91 -13.45 10.13
C ARG A 301 21.40 -13.29 10.36
N ARG A 302 20.80 -12.15 10.00
CA ARG A 302 19.35 -11.90 10.16
C ARG A 302 18.65 -11.90 8.82
N ASP A 303 17.38 -12.29 8.82
CA ASP A 303 16.56 -12.21 7.62
C ASP A 303 16.19 -10.75 7.29
N PRO A 304 16.22 -10.36 6.00
CA PRO A 304 15.80 -9.03 5.56
C PRO A 304 14.29 -8.84 5.71
N LEU A 305 13.87 -7.59 5.91
CA LEU A 305 12.49 -7.20 5.66
C LEU A 305 12.29 -7.07 4.15
N LEU A 306 11.41 -7.88 3.57
CA LEU A 306 11.09 -7.82 2.13
C LEU A 306 9.78 -7.11 1.86
N TYR A 307 9.71 -6.46 0.70
CA TYR A 307 8.50 -5.89 0.14
C TYR A 307 8.29 -6.41 -1.28
N PHE A 308 7.11 -6.96 -1.55
CA PHE A 308 6.78 -7.56 -2.84
C PHE A 308 5.27 -7.47 -3.06
N ARG A 309 4.86 -7.03 -4.25
CA ARG A 309 3.45 -6.84 -4.65
C ARG A 309 2.64 -6.06 -3.61
N GLY A 310 3.24 -4.96 -3.13
CA GLY A 310 2.63 -4.02 -2.19
C GLY A 310 2.50 -4.52 -0.75
N ARG A 311 3.16 -5.62 -0.36
CA ARG A 311 3.03 -6.22 0.96
C ARG A 311 4.39 -6.68 1.50
N TYR A 312 4.52 -6.73 2.83
CA TYR A 312 5.71 -7.33 3.45
C TYR A 312 5.74 -8.85 3.19
N ARG A 313 6.95 -9.38 2.99
CA ARG A 313 7.21 -10.80 2.75
C ARG A 313 8.40 -11.28 3.58
N ARG A 314 8.57 -12.59 3.60
CA ARG A 314 9.70 -13.29 4.21
C ARG A 314 10.43 -14.07 3.14
N LEU A 315 11.74 -14.25 3.32
CA LEU A 315 12.46 -15.25 2.55
C LEU A 315 11.94 -16.63 2.93
N HIS A 316 11.67 -17.45 1.93
CA HIS A 316 11.38 -18.86 2.10
C HIS A 316 12.36 -19.63 1.23
N PHE A 317 12.89 -20.72 1.80
CA PHE A 317 13.93 -21.64 1.30
C PHE A 317 15.38 -21.23 1.54
N ALA A 318 16.15 -22.23 1.99
CA ALA A 318 17.60 -22.31 2.04
C ALA A 318 18.03 -23.46 1.11
#